data_AF-A0A7K4GM94-F1
#
_entry.id   AF-A0A7K4GM94-F1
#
_cell.length_a   1.000
_cell.length_b   1.000
_cell.length_c   1.000
_cell.angle_alpha   90.00
_cell.angle_beta   90.00
_cell.angle_gamma   90.00
#
_symmetry.space_group_name_H-M   'P 1'
#
loop_
_entity.id
_entity.type
_entity.pdbx_description
1 polymer ?
#
loop_
_entity_poly.entity_id
_entity_poly.type
_entity_poly.pdbx_seq_one_letter_code
_entity_poly.pdbx_strand_id
1 'polypeptide(L)'
;MVNVREHCSWCTDDSEEALNKAKILVNSGINRAKTLTAVPVRTVPVEKATLVVGGGIAGMNAALDLANQGIKVFLVESKTTIGGRMSQLDRTFPTDDCSI
;
A
#
# COMPACT_ATOMS: atom_id res chain seq x y z
N MET A 1 18.97 -7.06 -4.17
CA MET A 1 18.13 -8.07 -3.48
C MET A 1 18.03 -9.29 -4.38
N VAL A 2 17.95 -10.49 -3.80
CA VAL A 2 17.70 -11.73 -4.53
C VAL A 2 16.46 -12.36 -3.92
N ASN A 3 15.43 -12.63 -4.73
CA ASN A 3 14.20 -13.27 -4.27
C ASN A 3 14.28 -14.78 -4.52
N VAL A 4 14.46 -15.56 -3.43
CA VAL A 4 14.50 -17.02 -3.47
C VAL A 4 13.20 -17.67 -2.99
N ARG A 5 12.17 -16.87 -2.68
CA ARG A 5 10.87 -17.36 -2.23
C ARG A 5 9.83 -17.29 -3.34
N GLU A 6 9.27 -16.11 -3.60
CA GLU A 6 8.20 -15.93 -4.60
C GLU A 6 8.67 -16.30 -6.01
N HIS A 7 9.95 -16.05 -6.32
CA HIS A 7 10.51 -16.32 -7.65
C HIS A 7 11.30 -17.64 -7.71
N CYS A 8 11.29 -18.45 -6.66
CA CYS A 8 11.97 -19.74 -6.62
C CYS A 8 11.20 -20.79 -5.83
N SER A 9 11.28 -20.81 -4.50
CA SER A 9 10.70 -21.92 -3.70
C SER A 9 9.19 -22.08 -3.80
N TRP A 10 8.43 -21.02 -4.12
CA TRP A 10 6.97 -21.09 -4.24
C TRP A 10 6.46 -21.37 -5.65
N CYS A 11 7.33 -21.30 -6.66
CA CYS A 11 6.94 -21.45 -8.06
C CYS A 11 7.68 -22.59 -8.78
N THR A 12 8.47 -23.37 -8.06
CA THR A 12 9.23 -24.50 -8.60
C THR A 12 9.03 -25.69 -7.65
N ASP A 13 8.23 -26.65 -8.10
CA ASP A 13 7.81 -27.81 -7.29
C ASP A 13 8.98 -28.75 -7.00
N ASP A 14 9.86 -28.95 -7.98
CA ASP A 14 11.05 -29.78 -7.80
C ASP A 14 12.10 -29.07 -6.93
N SER A 15 12.45 -29.71 -5.81
CA SER A 15 13.35 -29.11 -4.81
C SER A 15 14.80 -29.00 -5.30
N GLU A 16 15.24 -29.89 -6.18
CA GLU A 16 16.61 -29.87 -6.71
C GLU A 16 16.75 -28.77 -7.78
N GLU A 17 15.76 -28.66 -8.67
CA GLU A 17 15.63 -27.56 -9.63
C GLU A 17 15.55 -26.21 -8.91
N ALA A 18 14.72 -26.10 -7.87
CA ALA A 18 14.61 -24.90 -7.05
C ALA A 18 15.95 -24.54 -6.39
N LEU A 19 16.68 -25.51 -5.86
CA LEU A 19 18.00 -25.26 -5.27
C LEU A 19 19.02 -24.77 -6.32
N ASN A 20 19.03 -25.38 -7.51
CA ASN A 20 19.91 -24.98 -8.61
C ASN A 20 19.59 -23.55 -9.09
N LYS A 21 18.31 -23.24 -9.25
CA LYS A 21 17.83 -21.89 -9.57
C LYS A 21 18.21 -20.89 -8.49
N ALA A 22 18.02 -21.21 -7.21
CA ALA A 22 18.39 -20.34 -6.10
C ALA A 22 19.90 -20.02 -6.09
N LYS A 23 20.76 -21.02 -6.33
CA LYS A 23 22.22 -20.81 -6.44
C LYS A 23 22.57 -19.82 -7.55
N ILE A 24 21.95 -19.95 -8.72
CA ILE A 24 22.15 -19.04 -9.87
C ILE A 24 21.69 -17.63 -9.52
N LEU A 25 20.51 -17.48 -8.91
CA LEU A 25 19.95 -16.20 -8.51
C LEU A 25 20.84 -15.50 -7.47
N VAL A 26 21.33 -16.24 -6.48
CA VAL A 26 22.25 -15.72 -5.45
C VAL A 26 23.57 -15.28 -6.07
N ASN A 27 24.16 -16.11 -6.93
CA ASN A 27 25.42 -15.76 -7.62
C ASN A 27 25.25 -14.50 -8.48
N SER A 28 24.12 -14.37 -9.18
CA SER A 28 23.79 -13.18 -9.96
C SER A 28 23.68 -11.93 -9.07
N GLY A 29 23.04 -12.05 -7.91
CA GLY A 29 22.95 -10.98 -6.92
C GLY A 29 24.30 -10.55 -6.36
N ILE A 30 25.18 -11.51 -6.07
CA ILE A 30 26.56 -11.24 -5.62
C ILE A 30 27.32 -10.46 -6.71
N ASN A 31 27.24 -10.88 -7.98
CA ASN A 31 27.94 -10.19 -9.06
C ASN A 31 27.39 -8.79 -9.32
N ARG A 32 26.08 -8.58 -9.17
CA ARG A 32 25.49 -7.24 -9.21
C ARG A 32 25.95 -6.38 -8.04
N ALA A 33 26.05 -6.95 -6.83
CA ALA A 33 26.47 -6.23 -5.63
C ALA A 33 27.89 -5.67 -5.76
N LYS A 34 28.80 -6.39 -6.42
CA LYS A 34 30.17 -5.92 -6.71
C LYS A 34 30.23 -4.67 -7.57
N THR A 35 29.21 -4.41 -8.40
CA THR A 35 29.15 -3.25 -9.31
C THR A 35 28.26 -2.13 -8.80
N LEU A 36 27.75 -2.23 -7.55
CA LEU A 36 26.97 -1.17 -6.96
C LEU A 36 27.86 0.02 -6.61
N THR A 37 27.32 1.21 -6.83
CA THR A 37 27.91 2.47 -6.41
C THR A 37 27.02 3.10 -5.35
N ALA A 38 27.60 3.96 -4.52
CA ALA A 38 26.82 4.75 -3.58
C ALA A 38 25.91 5.72 -4.35
N VAL A 39 24.61 5.60 -4.14
CA VAL A 39 23.62 6.57 -4.63
C VAL A 39 23.23 7.45 -3.45
N PRO A 40 23.43 8.78 -3.53
CA PRO A 40 23.10 9.67 -2.43
C PRO A 40 21.58 9.71 -2.22
N VAL A 41 21.17 9.77 -0.94
CA VAL A 41 19.77 9.99 -0.59
C VAL A 41 19.42 11.43 -0.91
N ARG A 42 18.31 11.62 -1.63
CA ARG A 42 17.78 12.95 -1.95
C ARG A 42 16.72 13.32 -0.93
N THR A 43 16.92 14.45 -0.25
CA THR A 43 15.87 15.08 0.56
C THR A 43 15.07 16.03 -0.33
N VAL A 44 13.75 15.99 -0.22
CA VAL A 44 12.84 16.89 -0.91
C VAL A 44 11.87 17.48 0.10
N PRO A 45 11.45 18.75 -0.06
CA PRO A 45 10.42 19.33 0.80
C PRO A 45 9.10 18.57 0.60
N VAL A 46 8.39 18.33 1.70
CA VAL A 46 7.06 17.70 1.69
C VAL A 46 6.06 18.73 2.21
N GLU A 47 5.04 19.03 1.40
CA GLU A 47 3.94 19.89 1.81
C GLU A 47 3.15 19.21 2.93
N LYS A 48 2.83 19.94 4.01
CA LYS A 48 2.05 19.41 5.14
C LYS A 48 0.55 19.41 4.80
N ALA A 49 0.19 18.71 3.73
CA ALA A 49 -1.17 18.54 3.27
C ALA A 49 -1.38 17.11 2.73
N THR A 50 -2.63 16.65 2.72
CA THR A 50 -3.01 15.33 2.22
C THR A 50 -4.25 15.44 1.33
N LEU A 51 -4.27 14.65 0.26
CA LEU A 51 -5.43 14.48 -0.61
C LEU A 51 -6.04 13.10 -0.33
N VAL A 52 -7.31 13.07 0.04
CA VAL A 52 -8.11 11.86 0.18
C VAL A 52 -9.08 11.78 -0.98
N VAL A 53 -9.04 10.68 -1.72
CA VAL A 53 -9.92 10.43 -2.88
C VAL A 53 -10.98 9.40 -2.50
N GLY A 54 -12.24 9.81 -2.53
CA GLY A 54 -13.42 9.03 -2.14
C GLY A 54 -13.96 9.46 -0.78
N GLY A 55 -15.17 10.02 -0.76
CA GLY A 55 -15.92 10.45 0.41
C GLY A 55 -16.80 9.36 1.03
N GLY A 56 -16.39 8.09 0.94
CA GLY A 56 -17.02 7.01 1.69
C GLY A 56 -16.58 6.99 3.17
N ILE A 57 -17.13 6.07 3.97
CA ILE A 57 -16.80 5.95 5.40
C ILE A 57 -15.29 5.84 5.67
N ALA A 58 -14.54 5.11 4.84
CA ALA A 58 -13.08 4.98 5.00
C ALA A 58 -12.35 6.31 4.75
N GLY A 59 -12.70 7.03 3.67
CA GLY A 59 -12.05 8.28 3.32
C GLY A 59 -12.42 9.42 4.27
N MET A 60 -13.68 9.50 4.70
CA MET A 60 -14.11 10.48 5.71
C MET A 60 -13.38 10.30 7.03
N ASN A 61 -13.24 9.06 7.53
CA ASN A 61 -12.49 8.80 8.76
C ASN A 61 -11.00 9.14 8.61
N ALA A 62 -10.36 8.71 7.52
CA ALA A 62 -8.96 9.05 7.26
C ALA A 62 -8.74 10.57 7.18
N ALA A 63 -9.67 11.29 6.54
CA ALA A 63 -9.63 12.75 6.47
C ALA A 63 -9.78 13.41 7.85
N LEU A 64 -10.71 12.91 8.67
CA LEU A 64 -10.95 13.42 10.02
C LEU A 64 -9.75 13.17 10.94
N ASP A 65 -9.17 11.97 10.93
CA ASP A 65 -8.00 11.63 11.75
C ASP A 65 -6.80 12.51 11.42
N LEU A 66 -6.55 12.76 10.14
CA LEU A 66 -5.46 13.65 9.68
C LEU A 66 -5.75 15.12 10.02
N ALA A 67 -7.00 15.57 9.85
CA ALA A 67 -7.39 16.93 10.21
C ALA A 67 -7.27 17.19 11.71
N ASN A 68 -7.63 16.21 12.56
CA ASN A 68 -7.47 16.27 14.02
C ASN A 68 -6.00 16.39 14.46
N GLN A 69 -5.06 15.89 13.63
CA GLN A 69 -3.62 16.07 13.84
C GLN A 69 -3.08 17.41 13.29
N GLY A 70 -3.96 18.29 12.79
CA GLY A 70 -3.59 19.59 12.24
C GLY A 70 -2.91 19.49 10.87
N ILE A 71 -3.21 18.44 10.09
CA ILE A 71 -2.78 18.31 8.69
C ILE A 71 -3.88 18.86 7.79
N LYS A 72 -3.52 19.68 6.80
CA LYS A 72 -4.49 20.19 5.82
C LYS A 72 -4.98 19.04 4.95
N VAL A 73 -6.27 18.76 4.93
CA VAL A 73 -6.85 17.68 4.12
C VAL A 73 -7.74 18.23 3.01
N PHE A 74 -7.54 17.73 1.79
CA PHE A 74 -8.46 17.87 0.68
C PHE A 74 -9.21 16.55 0.54
N LEU A 75 -10.54 16.54 0.67
CA LEU A 75 -11.37 15.37 0.41
C LEU A 75 -12.09 15.56 -0.93
N VAL A 76 -11.84 14.68 -1.89
CA VAL A 76 -12.45 14.74 -3.23
C VAL A 76 -13.35 13.54 -3.43
N GLU A 77 -14.64 13.80 -3.70
CA GLU A 77 -15.62 12.79 -4.06
C GLU A 77 -16.09 13.01 -5.50
N SER A 78 -16.23 11.90 -6.23
CA SER A 78 -16.69 11.85 -7.62
C SER A 78 -18.18 12.12 -7.78
N LYS A 79 -18.99 11.70 -6.80
CA LYS A 79 -20.44 11.89 -6.76
C LYS A 79 -20.78 13.25 -6.17
N THR A 80 -22.05 13.62 -6.34
CA THR A 80 -22.60 14.85 -5.76
C THR A 80 -22.67 14.81 -4.23
N THR A 81 -22.59 13.64 -3.62
CA THR A 81 -22.68 13.44 -2.17
C THR A 81 -21.60 12.50 -1.65
N ILE A 82 -21.18 12.74 -0.40
CA ILE A 82 -20.36 11.85 0.41
C ILE A 82 -21.23 10.76 1.09
N GLY A 83 -20.62 9.79 1.76
CA GLY A 83 -21.28 8.66 2.41
C GLY A 83 -21.05 7.30 1.73
N GLY A 84 -20.73 7.32 0.44
CA GLY A 84 -20.35 6.13 -0.32
C GLY A 84 -21.46 5.07 -0.41
N ARG A 85 -21.14 3.81 -0.10
CA ARG A 85 -22.15 2.73 -0.03
C ARG A 85 -22.87 2.69 1.30
N MET A 86 -22.25 3.20 2.37
CA MET A 86 -22.85 3.16 3.71
C MET A 86 -24.15 3.96 3.76
N SER A 87 -24.21 5.10 3.06
CA SER A 87 -25.41 5.94 2.96
C SER A 87 -26.56 5.33 2.14
N GLN A 88 -26.38 4.12 1.60
CA GLN A 88 -27.42 3.39 0.85
C GLN A 88 -27.93 2.17 1.63
N LEU A 89 -27.30 1.85 2.75
CA LEU A 89 -27.77 0.78 3.63
C LEU A 89 -28.92 1.31 4.48
N ASP A 90 -29.70 0.42 5.06
CA ASP A 90 -30.71 0.79 6.06
C ASP A 90 -30.11 0.65 7.47
N ARG A 91 -29.46 -0.51 7.71
CA ARG A 91 -28.85 -0.84 9.00
C ARG A 91 -27.45 -1.43 8.86
N THR A 92 -26.65 -1.32 9.90
CA THR A 92 -25.30 -1.89 9.98
C THR A 92 -25.19 -2.99 11.02
N PHE A 93 -24.85 -4.21 10.58
CA PHE A 93 -24.51 -5.32 11.47
C PHE A 93 -23.15 -5.06 12.18
N PRO A 94 -22.94 -5.49 13.44
CA PRO A 94 -23.82 -6.29 14.29
C PRO A 94 -24.80 -5.51 15.15
N THR A 95 -24.65 -4.19 15.25
CA THR A 95 -25.41 -3.37 16.21
C THR A 95 -26.84 -3.07 15.75
N ASP A 96 -27.11 -3.26 14.46
CA ASP A 96 -28.40 -2.96 13.83
C ASP A 96 -28.78 -1.46 13.92
N ASP A 97 -27.77 -0.61 14.05
CA ASP A 97 -27.92 0.84 14.01
C ASP A 97 -28.28 1.31 12.60
N CYS A 98 -29.00 2.42 12.51
CA CYS A 98 -29.21 3.11 11.23
C CYS A 98 -27.86 3.51 10.62
N SER A 99 -27.74 3.38 9.30
CA SER A 99 -26.59 3.94 8.60
C SER A 99 -26.61 5.48 8.58
N ILE A 100 -25.57 6.06 7.97
CA ILE A 100 -25.40 7.52 7.81
C ILE A 100 -26.55 8.20 7.07
#